data_AF-A0A7T7KW31-F1
#
_entry.id   AF-A0A7T7KW31-F1
#
_cell.length_a   1.000
_cell.length_b   1.000
_cell.length_c   1.000
_cell.angle_alpha   90.00
_cell.angle_beta   90.00
_cell.angle_gamma   90.00
#
_symmetry.space_group_name_H-M   'P 1'
#
loop_
_entity.id
_entity.type
_entity.pdbx_description
1 polymer ?
#
loop_
_entity_poly.entity_id
_entity_poly.type
_entity_poly.pdbx_seq_one_letter_code
_entity_poly.pdbx_strand_id
1 'polypeptide(L)'
;MRTSAGEQPGKERKETDGTGQQRVRKVAGKPGKNTTAACAVEDETATRGGRKAVTQGHRITIEQGTDHVRVVHGGQVLAESTRPLLLRETGLPVRYYLPAEDVRLDLLTRSETSTHCPFKGDASYWSLPDAPDLVWTYPDPKPEVAEIKDHLCFYEVEVV
;
A
#
# COMPACT_ATOMS: atom_id res chain seq x y z
N MET A 1 13.49 -12.42 -77.09
CA MET A 1 14.74 -12.76 -76.39
C MET A 1 14.92 -11.78 -75.24
N ARG A 2 15.05 -12.27 -74.00
CA ARG A 2 15.58 -11.59 -72.78
C ARG A 2 14.68 -10.44 -72.24
N THR A 3 14.31 -10.31 -70.95
CA THR A 3 14.80 -10.87 -69.68
C THR A 3 13.79 -10.57 -68.55
N SER A 4 13.51 -11.56 -67.69
CA SER A 4 13.06 -11.41 -66.29
C SER A 4 14.13 -10.64 -65.46
N ALA A 5 13.96 -10.17 -64.23
CA ALA A 5 13.17 -10.67 -63.10
C ALA A 5 13.07 -9.57 -62.01
N GLY A 6 12.00 -9.68 -61.21
CA GLY A 6 11.75 -8.86 -60.04
C GLY A 6 12.60 -9.21 -58.82
N GLU A 7 12.64 -8.22 -57.95
CA GLU A 7 13.26 -8.13 -56.63
C GLU A 7 12.81 -9.23 -55.64
N GLN A 8 13.70 -9.55 -54.70
CA GLN A 8 13.83 -10.79 -53.95
C GLN A 8 12.87 -10.99 -52.75
N PRO A 9 12.62 -12.25 -52.33
CA PRO A 9 12.28 -12.60 -50.96
C PRO A 9 13.49 -13.15 -50.17
N GLY A 10 13.52 -12.80 -48.87
CA GLY A 10 14.02 -13.60 -47.74
C GLY A 10 15.38 -14.29 -47.82
N LYS A 11 16.30 -13.91 -46.92
CA LYS A 11 17.06 -14.89 -46.14
C LYS A 11 17.63 -14.28 -44.86
N GLU A 12 17.07 -14.77 -43.77
CA GLU A 12 17.58 -14.73 -42.41
C GLU A 12 19.07 -15.14 -42.38
N ARG A 13 19.90 -14.29 -41.76
CA ARG A 13 21.22 -14.70 -41.27
C ARG A 13 21.23 -14.55 -39.76
N LYS A 14 21.30 -15.70 -39.10
CA LYS A 14 21.71 -15.84 -37.71
C LYS A 14 23.17 -15.38 -37.61
N GLU A 15 23.40 -14.29 -36.92
CA GLU A 15 24.67 -14.03 -36.24
C GLU A 15 24.44 -14.19 -34.74
N THR A 16 25.17 -15.15 -34.18
CA THR A 16 25.26 -15.41 -32.75
C THR A 16 26.39 -14.56 -32.19
N ASP A 17 26.12 -13.78 -31.15
CA ASP A 17 27.18 -13.36 -30.23
C ASP A 17 26.82 -13.72 -28.80
N GLY A 18 27.81 -14.32 -28.14
CA GLY A 18 27.68 -15.00 -26.86
C GLY A 18 28.00 -14.07 -25.72
N THR A 19 26.98 -13.53 -25.07
CA THR A 19 26.99 -13.29 -23.61
C THR A 19 25.54 -13.12 -23.16
N GLY A 20 24.90 -14.23 -22.76
CA GLY A 20 23.51 -14.27 -22.29
C GLY A 20 23.32 -13.61 -20.92
N GLN A 21 23.52 -12.29 -20.84
CA GLN A 21 23.11 -11.47 -19.70
C GLN A 21 22.39 -10.24 -20.21
N GLN A 22 21.07 -10.36 -20.36
CA GLN A 22 20.20 -9.19 -20.43
C GLN A 22 20.18 -8.55 -19.04
N ARG A 23 21.08 -7.58 -18.82
CA ARG A 23 21.02 -6.71 -17.65
C ARG A 23 19.87 -5.73 -17.86
N VAL A 24 18.70 -6.09 -17.32
CA VAL A 24 17.62 -5.11 -17.11
C VAL A 24 18.16 -4.03 -16.18
N ARG A 25 18.42 -2.85 -16.74
CA ARG A 25 18.71 -1.66 -15.95
C ARG A 25 17.40 -1.28 -15.26
N LYS A 26 17.25 -1.65 -13.98
CA LYS A 26 16.20 -1.13 -13.09
C LYS A 26 16.44 0.37 -13.00
N VAL A 27 15.75 1.14 -13.83
CA VAL A 27 15.61 2.58 -13.60
C VAL A 27 14.85 2.67 -12.30
N ALA A 28 15.54 3.03 -11.22
CA ALA A 28 14.92 3.43 -9.98
C ALA A 28 14.07 4.65 -10.30
N GLY A 29 12.77 4.41 -10.53
CA GLY A 29 11.77 5.45 -10.49
C GLY A 29 11.90 6.11 -9.12
N LYS A 30 12.25 7.39 -9.11
CA LYS A 30 12.30 8.20 -7.89
C LYS A 30 10.97 7.99 -7.13
N PRO A 31 10.99 7.72 -5.82
CA PRO A 31 9.76 7.58 -5.08
C PRO A 31 8.96 8.88 -5.21
N GLY A 32 7.74 8.75 -5.75
CA GLY A 32 6.76 9.82 -5.77
C GLY A 32 6.52 10.27 -4.34
N LYS A 33 6.73 11.56 -4.09
CA LYS A 33 6.64 12.18 -2.78
C LYS A 33 5.17 12.33 -2.37
N ASN A 34 4.54 11.25 -1.91
CA ASN A 34 3.14 11.29 -1.49
C ASN A 34 2.85 10.28 -0.37
N THR A 35 3.80 9.97 0.51
CA THR A 35 3.62 8.97 1.57
C THR A 35 3.31 9.64 2.91
N THR A 36 2.12 10.21 3.02
CA THR A 36 1.56 10.53 4.34
C THR A 36 0.86 9.27 4.83
N ALA A 37 1.47 8.60 5.81
CA ALA A 37 0.75 7.60 6.61
C ALA A 37 -0.57 8.20 7.08
N ALA A 38 -1.60 7.37 7.21
CA ALA A 38 -2.98 7.73 7.56
C ALA A 38 -3.17 8.61 8.84
N CYS A 39 -2.11 9.05 9.52
CA CYS A 39 -2.08 10.20 10.43
C CYS A 39 -1.75 11.51 9.68
N ALA A 40 -2.70 12.12 8.98
CA ALA A 40 -2.54 13.51 8.52
C ALA A 40 -3.24 14.46 9.50
N VAL A 41 -2.64 14.67 10.67
CA VAL A 41 -2.82 15.93 11.39
C VAL A 41 -1.53 16.71 11.21
N GLU A 42 -1.58 17.78 10.42
CA GLU A 42 -0.49 18.75 10.37
C GLU A 42 -0.47 19.47 11.72
N ASP A 43 0.52 19.13 12.57
CA ASP A 43 0.78 19.88 13.80
C ASP A 43 1.46 21.21 13.44
N GLU A 44 0.67 22.22 13.08
CA GLU A 44 1.13 23.60 13.22
C GLU A 44 1.24 23.91 14.71
N THR A 45 2.42 23.72 15.31
CA THR A 45 3.08 24.73 16.15
C THR A 45 4.45 24.27 16.62
N ALA A 46 5.47 24.60 15.83
CA ALA A 46 6.84 24.63 16.31
C ALA A 46 6.99 25.67 17.44
N THR A 47 7.25 25.25 18.68
CA THR A 47 8.00 26.06 19.66
C THR A 47 8.83 25.20 20.61
N ARG A 48 10.09 25.61 20.71
CA ARG A 48 11.21 25.13 21.53
C ARG A 48 10.86 24.89 23.01
N GLY A 49 11.09 23.67 23.50
CA GLY A 49 11.26 23.39 24.95
C GLY A 49 10.54 22.12 25.41
N GLY A 50 11.32 21.13 25.84
CA GLY A 50 10.83 19.80 26.22
C GLY A 50 9.66 19.82 27.22
N ARG A 51 8.53 19.29 26.76
CA ARG A 51 7.41 18.71 27.51
C ARG A 51 6.76 17.70 26.56
N LYS A 52 6.48 16.48 27.02
CA LYS A 52 5.71 15.51 26.23
C LYS A 52 4.41 16.19 25.81
N ALA A 53 4.22 16.41 24.51
CA ALA A 53 2.96 16.90 23.97
C ALA A 53 1.90 15.84 24.23
N VAL A 54 1.15 15.99 25.32
CA VAL A 54 -0.20 15.44 25.39
C VAL A 54 -0.99 16.29 24.41
N THR A 55 -1.23 15.77 23.21
CA THR A 55 -2.10 16.39 22.21
C THR A 55 -3.52 16.41 22.76
N GLN A 56 -3.83 17.47 23.52
CA GLN A 56 -5.10 17.67 24.19
C GLN A 56 -6.19 17.82 23.12
N GLY A 57 -6.91 16.73 22.83
CA GLY A 57 -8.00 16.68 21.84
C GLY A 57 -7.86 15.60 20.77
N HIS A 58 -6.67 15.02 20.59
CA HIS A 58 -6.50 13.87 19.70
C HIS A 58 -7.00 12.60 20.41
N ARG A 59 -7.95 11.92 19.79
CA ARG A 59 -8.56 10.69 20.31
C ARG A 59 -8.59 9.67 19.19
N ILE A 60 -8.22 8.44 19.54
CA ILE A 60 -8.47 7.25 18.73
C ILE A 60 -9.45 6.37 19.51
N THR A 61 -10.50 5.89 18.85
CA THR A 61 -11.34 4.79 19.34
C THR A 61 -11.37 3.68 18.32
N ILE A 62 -11.44 2.45 18.82
CA ILE A 62 -11.51 1.24 18.01
C ILE A 62 -12.71 0.45 18.51
N GLU A 63 -13.57 0.03 17.59
CA GLU A 63 -14.78 -0.72 17.89
C GLU A 63 -14.90 -1.90 16.94
N GLN A 64 -15.33 -3.06 17.45
CA GLN A 64 -15.68 -4.20 16.60
C GLN A 64 -16.95 -3.87 15.83
N GLY A 65 -16.83 -3.77 14.51
CA GLY A 65 -17.94 -3.60 13.59
C GLY A 65 -18.55 -4.92 13.16
N THR A 66 -19.78 -4.82 12.67
CA THR A 66 -20.53 -5.91 12.02
C THR A 66 -20.85 -5.58 10.56
N ASP A 67 -20.35 -4.45 10.05
CA ASP A 67 -20.53 -4.03 8.67
C ASP A 67 -19.87 -5.05 7.73
N HIS A 68 -20.52 -5.28 6.58
CA HIS A 68 -19.91 -6.07 5.52
C HIS A 68 -19.01 -5.15 4.68
N VAL A 69 -17.69 -5.33 4.80
CA VAL A 69 -16.70 -4.49 4.13
C VAL A 69 -16.03 -5.28 3.01
N ARG A 70 -16.05 -4.72 1.81
CA ARG A 70 -15.39 -5.29 0.63
C ARG A 70 -14.37 -4.31 0.06
N VAL A 71 -13.24 -4.83 -0.39
CA VAL A 71 -12.18 -4.05 -1.03
C VAL A 71 -11.95 -4.57 -2.43
N VAL A 72 -12.14 -3.69 -3.41
CA VAL A 72 -11.98 -4.01 -4.84
C VAL A 72 -10.95 -3.06 -5.45
N HIS A 73 -10.00 -3.61 -6.20
CA HIS A 73 -9.06 -2.84 -7.00
C HIS A 73 -9.01 -3.41 -8.42
N GLY A 74 -9.21 -2.57 -9.44
CA GLY A 74 -9.20 -3.02 -10.84
C GLY A 74 -10.21 -4.13 -11.16
N GLY A 75 -11.33 -4.21 -10.42
CA GLY A 75 -12.33 -5.28 -10.53
C GLY A 75 -11.98 -6.59 -9.80
N GLN A 76 -10.79 -6.68 -9.19
CA GLN A 76 -10.37 -7.81 -8.36
C GLN A 76 -10.69 -7.54 -6.89
N VAL A 77 -11.32 -8.51 -6.22
CA VAL A 77 -11.53 -8.46 -4.76
C VAL A 77 -10.20 -8.76 -4.06
N LEU A 78 -9.76 -7.84 -3.21
CA LEU A 78 -8.55 -7.97 -2.39
C LEU A 78 -8.88 -8.39 -0.95
N ALA A 79 -10.02 -7.99 -0.43
CA ALA A 79 -10.48 -8.35 0.90
C ALA A 79 -12.01 -8.30 0.99
N GLU A 80 -12.57 -9.12 1.86
CA GLU A 80 -14.01 -9.14 2.17
C GLU A 80 -14.20 -9.65 3.60
N SER A 81 -14.81 -8.84 4.48
CA SER A 81 -14.92 -9.12 5.91
C SER A 81 -16.25 -8.67 6.47
N THR A 82 -16.80 -9.44 7.41
CA THR A 82 -18.02 -9.10 8.18
C THR A 82 -17.71 -8.74 9.64
N ARG A 83 -16.42 -8.59 9.97
CA ARG A 83 -15.91 -8.34 11.32
C ARG A 83 -14.77 -7.31 11.31
N PRO A 84 -14.92 -6.16 10.63
CA PRO A 84 -13.89 -5.14 10.64
C PRO A 84 -13.74 -4.52 12.03
N LEU A 85 -12.55 -4.04 12.35
CA LEU A 85 -12.35 -3.04 13.39
C LEU A 85 -12.51 -1.64 12.80
N LEU A 86 -13.41 -0.83 13.38
CA LEU A 86 -13.63 0.55 12.99
C LEU A 86 -12.74 1.44 13.84
N LEU A 87 -11.69 1.98 13.24
CA LEU A 87 -10.85 2.98 13.86
C LEU A 87 -11.39 4.38 13.53
N ARG A 88 -11.73 5.13 14.57
CA ARG A 88 -12.12 6.53 14.49
C ARG A 88 -11.01 7.37 15.10
N GLU A 89 -10.56 8.36 14.34
CA GLU A 89 -9.53 9.29 14.78
C GLU A 89 -10.02 10.71 14.58
N THR A 90 -9.81 11.58 15.58
CA THR A 90 -10.28 12.96 15.54
C THR A 90 -9.86 13.65 14.24
N GLY A 91 -10.85 14.13 13.47
CA GLY A 91 -10.61 14.89 12.24
C GLY A 91 -10.36 14.04 10.99
N LEU A 92 -10.39 12.70 11.09
CA LEU A 92 -10.14 11.81 9.97
C LEU A 92 -11.36 10.91 9.65
N PRO A 93 -11.50 10.45 8.39
CA PRO A 93 -12.50 9.44 8.04
C PRO A 93 -12.30 8.15 8.84
N VAL A 94 -13.39 7.41 9.07
CA VAL A 94 -13.33 6.08 9.67
C VAL A 94 -12.48 5.16 8.82
N ARG A 95 -11.62 4.38 9.47
CA ARG A 95 -10.77 3.37 8.84
C ARG A 95 -11.22 1.99 9.26
N TYR A 96 -11.36 1.09 8.29
CA TYR A 96 -11.72 -0.30 8.52
C TYR A 96 -10.45 -1.14 8.49
N TYR A 97 -10.13 -1.71 9.64
CA TYR A 97 -9.03 -2.65 9.81
C TYR A 97 -9.60 -4.06 9.69
N LEU A 98 -9.18 -4.77 8.66
CA LEU A 98 -9.66 -6.11 8.34
C LEU A 98 -8.66 -7.15 8.88
N PRO A 99 -9.11 -8.24 9.50
CA PRO A 99 -8.20 -9.28 9.95
C PRO A 99 -7.48 -9.89 8.75
N ALA A 100 -6.21 -10.25 8.93
CA ALA A 100 -5.37 -10.74 7.83
C ALA A 100 -5.95 -11.93 7.06
N GLU A 101 -6.74 -12.78 7.73
CA GLU A 101 -7.38 -13.95 7.13
C GLU A 101 -8.55 -13.62 6.18
N ASP A 102 -9.10 -12.41 6.26
CA ASP A 102 -10.13 -11.90 5.35
C ASP A 102 -9.51 -11.14 4.16
N VAL A 103 -8.16 -11.11 4.08
CA VAL A 103 -7.39 -10.39 3.05
C VAL A 103 -6.61 -11.37 2.18
N ARG A 104 -6.67 -11.19 0.86
CA ARG A 104 -5.91 -11.94 -0.14
C ARG A 104 -4.45 -11.51 -0.17
N LEU A 105 -3.72 -11.81 0.91
CA LEU A 105 -2.28 -11.52 1.04
C LEU A 105 -1.44 -12.19 -0.04
N ASP A 106 -1.93 -13.28 -0.64
CA ASP A 106 -1.29 -13.96 -1.77
C ASP A 106 -1.19 -13.09 -3.04
N LEU A 107 -2.03 -12.06 -3.16
CA LEU A 107 -1.98 -11.09 -4.24
C LEU A 107 -1.06 -9.90 -3.94
N LEU A 108 -0.66 -9.72 -2.69
CA LEU A 108 0.06 -8.55 -2.22
C LEU A 108 1.55 -8.86 -2.00
N THR A 109 2.40 -7.86 -2.25
CA THR A 109 3.83 -7.94 -1.96
C THR A 109 4.21 -6.91 -0.90
N ARG A 110 5.02 -7.31 0.09
CA ARG A 110 5.54 -6.35 1.08
C ARG A 110 6.35 -5.25 0.40
N SER A 111 6.10 -4.01 0.82
CA SER A 111 6.89 -2.85 0.46
C SER A 111 8.04 -2.64 1.45
N GLU A 112 9.11 -1.98 1.00
CA GLU A 112 10.17 -1.47 1.88
C GLU A 112 9.74 -0.17 2.59
N THR A 113 8.61 0.43 2.16
CA THR A 113 8.06 1.64 2.76
C THR A 113 7.63 1.37 4.20
N SER A 114 8.04 2.28 5.09
CA SER A 114 7.57 2.36 6.47
C SER A 114 7.41 3.83 6.86
N THR A 115 6.43 4.10 7.72
CA THR A 115 6.16 5.45 8.22
C THR A 115 5.87 5.41 9.71
N HIS A 116 6.24 6.47 10.42
CA HIS A 116 6.06 6.55 11.87
C HIS A 116 4.87 7.45 12.21
N CYS A 117 3.87 6.94 12.95
CA CYS A 117 2.84 7.76 13.59
C CYS A 117 3.04 7.81 15.11
N PRO A 118 3.07 9.01 15.73
CA PRO A 118 3.28 9.16 17.17
C PRO A 118 2.21 8.48 18.04
N PHE A 119 1.03 8.21 17.50
CA PHE A 119 -0.08 7.59 18.21
C PHE A 119 -0.22 6.09 17.99
N LYS A 120 0.25 5.58 16.83
CA LYS A 120 0.00 4.18 16.44
C LYS A 120 1.26 3.33 16.36
N GLY A 121 2.43 3.94 16.21
CA GLY A 121 3.70 3.23 16.00
C GLY A 121 4.12 3.27 14.53
N ASP A 122 4.87 2.26 14.11
CA ASP A 122 5.42 2.16 12.76
C ASP A 122 4.47 1.38 11.84
N ALA A 123 4.01 2.04 10.77
CA ALA A 123 3.20 1.41 9.73
C ALA A 123 4.11 0.72 8.71
N SER A 124 3.71 -0.48 8.29
CA SER A 124 4.31 -1.22 7.17
C SER A 124 3.32 -1.32 6.03
N TYR A 125 3.82 -1.34 4.80
CA TYR A 125 2.99 -1.27 3.60
C TYR A 125 3.07 -2.52 2.74
N TRP A 126 2.00 -2.76 1.98
CA TRP A 126 1.91 -3.77 0.94
C TRP A 126 1.42 -3.15 -0.36
N SER A 127 1.87 -3.73 -1.47
CA SER A 127 1.68 -3.21 -2.81
C SER A 127 1.09 -4.27 -3.73
N LEU A 128 0.34 -3.81 -4.72
CA LEU A 128 0.14 -4.50 -5.99
C LEU A 128 1.17 -4.00 -7.01
N PRO A 129 1.41 -4.74 -8.11
CA PRO A 129 2.31 -4.29 -9.18
C PRO A 129 1.96 -2.92 -9.76
N ASP A 130 0.68 -2.57 -9.80
CA ASP A 130 0.11 -1.33 -10.35
C ASP A 130 -0.38 -0.34 -9.27
N ALA A 131 -0.40 -0.74 -8.00
CA ALA A 131 -0.80 0.11 -6.87
C ALA A 131 0.22 -0.01 -5.72
N PRO A 132 1.28 0.83 -5.70
CA PRO A 132 2.26 0.83 -4.64
C PRO A 132 1.67 1.35 -3.33
N ASP A 133 2.06 0.74 -2.21
CA ASP A 133 1.70 1.14 -0.84
C ASP A 133 0.18 1.29 -0.62
N LEU A 134 -0.61 0.46 -1.33
CA LEU A 134 -2.08 0.46 -1.30
C LEU A 134 -2.64 0.07 0.07
N VAL A 135 -1.94 -0.81 0.78
CA VAL A 135 -2.38 -1.38 2.05
C VAL A 135 -1.37 -1.04 3.13
N TRP A 136 -1.84 -0.69 4.32
CA TRP A 136 -0.97 -0.51 5.48
C TRP A 136 -1.43 -1.34 6.67
N THR A 137 -0.48 -1.65 7.55
CA THR A 137 -0.69 -2.37 8.80
C THR A 137 0.23 -1.79 9.87
N TYR A 138 -0.09 -2.02 11.14
CA TYR A 138 0.79 -1.74 12.27
C TYR A 138 1.20 -3.08 12.90
N PRO A 139 2.39 -3.62 12.57
CA PRO A 139 2.84 -4.92 13.10
C PRO A 139 3.15 -4.88 14.60
N ASP A 140 3.64 -3.74 15.08
CA ASP A 140 3.93 -3.47 16.49
C ASP A 140 3.23 -2.16 16.91
N PRO A 141 1.89 -2.19 17.05
CA PRO A 141 1.14 -1.01 17.42
C PRO A 141 1.38 -0.62 18.87
N LYS A 142 1.19 0.66 19.18
CA LYS A 142 1.24 1.12 20.57
C LYS A 142 0.15 0.48 21.44
N PRO A 143 0.36 0.34 22.76
CA PRO A 143 -0.60 -0.30 23.66
C PRO A 143 -2.02 0.26 23.57
N GLU A 144 -2.16 1.57 23.34
CA GLU A 144 -3.45 2.27 23.24
C GLU A 144 -4.26 1.89 22.00
N VAL A 145 -3.62 1.29 20.99
CA VAL A 145 -4.25 0.83 19.75
C VAL A 145 -3.88 -0.61 19.42
N ALA A 146 -3.55 -1.40 20.45
CA ALA A 146 -3.05 -2.78 20.27
C ALA A 146 -4.03 -3.70 19.50
N GLU A 147 -5.31 -3.37 19.51
CA GLU A 147 -6.38 -4.11 18.83
C GLU A 147 -6.20 -4.17 17.30
N ILE A 148 -5.59 -3.16 16.67
CA ILE A 148 -5.36 -3.18 15.21
C ILE A 148 -4.15 -4.03 14.79
N LYS A 149 -3.47 -4.67 15.75
CA LYS A 149 -2.39 -5.60 15.45
C LYS A 149 -2.90 -6.73 14.55
N ASP A 150 -2.08 -7.16 13.60
CA ASP A 150 -2.39 -8.23 12.63
C ASP A 150 -3.62 -7.94 11.75
N HIS A 151 -4.05 -6.67 11.69
CA HIS A 151 -5.07 -6.20 10.76
C HIS A 151 -4.45 -5.33 9.66
N LEU A 152 -5.14 -5.29 8.53
CA LEU A 152 -4.76 -4.50 7.36
C LEU A 152 -5.84 -3.48 7.05
N CYS A 153 -5.42 -2.31 6.58
CA CYS A 153 -6.32 -1.23 6.22
C CYS A 153 -6.03 -0.75 4.79
N PHE A 154 -7.10 -0.34 4.11
CA PHE A 154 -7.10 0.16 2.74
C PHE A 154 -7.62 1.60 2.71
N TYR A 155 -7.25 2.36 1.68
CA TYR A 155 -7.72 3.74 1.53
C TYR A 155 -9.20 3.80 1.14
N GLU A 156 -9.61 2.90 0.24
CA GLU A 156 -10.94 2.82 -0.32
C GLU A 156 -11.56 1.46 0.03
N VAL A 157 -12.78 1.51 0.54
CA VAL A 157 -13.57 0.34 0.91
C VAL A 157 -15.03 0.56 0.51
N GLU A 158 -15.73 -0.52 0.21
CA GLU A 158 -17.16 -0.56 0.00
C GLU A 158 -17.82 -1.16 1.25
N VAL A 159 -18.79 -0.46 1.83
CA VAL A 159 -19.68 -1.03 2.85
C VAL A 159 -20.93 -1.52 2.13
N VAL A 160 -21.19 -2.82 2.21
CA VAL A 160 -22.20 -3.56 1.44
C VAL A 160 -23.48 -3.72 2.25
#